data_AF-X0TKN4-F1
#
_entry.id   AF-X0TKN4-F1
#
_cell.length_a   1.000
_cell.length_b   1.000
_cell.length_c   1.000
_cell.angle_alpha   90.00
_cell.angle_beta   90.00
_cell.angle_gamma   90.00
#
_symmetry.space_group_name_H-M   'P 1'
#
loop_
_entity.id
_entity.type
_entity.pdbx_description
1 polymer ?
#
loop_
_entity_poly.entity_id
_entity_poly.type
_entity_poly.pdbx_seq_one_letter_code
_entity_poly.pdbx_strand_id
1 'polypeptide(L)'
;ARSYGVAKVDEEMRIIGFVEKPENPPSTLVSTACYMLSPEGVKSILTYLDKGENPDAIGFFVKWLIKRERVFGFVFSGRWFDIGSLESLKEADLIYTKNKKGKICNER
;
A
#
# COMPACT_ATOMS: atom_id res chain seq x y z
N ALA A 1 -4.28 -6.89 -8.05
CA ALA A 1 -4.00 -5.49 -8.43
C ALA A 1 -5.25 -4.63 -8.62
N ARG A 2 -6.34 -5.12 -9.24
CA ARG A 2 -7.55 -4.31 -9.51
C ARG A 2 -8.25 -3.75 -8.26
N SER A 3 -8.12 -4.41 -7.11
CA SER A 3 -8.72 -3.97 -5.84
C SER A 3 -7.87 -2.99 -5.04
N TYR A 4 -6.66 -2.64 -5.52
CA TYR A 4 -5.66 -1.90 -4.76
C TYR A 4 -5.18 -0.67 -5.55
N GLY A 5 -4.53 0.26 -4.85
CA GLY A 5 -3.69 1.27 -5.49
C GLY A 5 -2.49 0.60 -6.16
N VAL A 6 -2.21 0.97 -7.41
CA VAL A 6 -1.13 0.39 -8.23
C VAL A 6 -0.14 1.48 -8.61
N ALA A 7 1.13 1.26 -8.29
CA ALA A 7 2.22 2.19 -8.56
C ALA A 7 3.03 1.76 -9.80
N LYS A 8 3.36 2.72 -10.66
CA LYS A 8 4.40 2.57 -11.67
C LYS A 8 5.66 3.27 -11.17
N VAL A 9 6.78 2.58 -11.21
CA VAL A 9 8.09 3.09 -10.75
C VAL A 9 9.09 3.16 -11.90
N ASP A 10 10.09 4.03 -11.78
CA ASP A 10 11.28 4.02 -12.62
C ASP A 10 12.41 3.13 -12.05
N GLU A 11 13.59 3.16 -12.67
CA GLU A 11 14.75 2.35 -12.30
C GLU A 11 15.31 2.67 -10.91
N GLU A 12 15.07 3.88 -10.39
CA GLU A 12 15.48 4.33 -9.06
C GLU A 12 14.37 4.13 -8.00
N MET A 13 13.33 3.35 -8.32
CA MET A 13 12.16 3.13 -7.48
C MET A 13 11.33 4.41 -7.21
N ARG A 14 11.53 5.49 -7.98
CA ARG A 14 10.66 6.66 -7.87
C ARG A 14 9.30 6.35 -8.46
N ILE A 15 8.24 6.69 -7.75
CA ILE A 15 6.87 6.52 -8.24
C ILE A 15 6.59 7.59 -9.30
N ILE A 16 6.43 7.14 -10.55
CA ILE A 16 6.13 7.99 -11.72
C ILE A 16 4.66 7.93 -12.13
N GLY A 17 3.88 7.02 -11.54
CA GLY A 17 2.44 6.93 -11.74
C GLY A 17 1.76 6.17 -10.62
N PHE A 18 0.55 6.58 -10.28
CA PHE A 18 -0.27 5.92 -9.27
C PHE A 18 -1.73 5.94 -9.71
N VAL A 19 -2.38 4.77 -9.68
CA VAL A 19 -3.81 4.64 -10.01
C VAL A 19 -4.49 3.83 -8.93
N GLU A 20 -5.56 4.39 -8.36
CA GLU A 20 -6.40 3.71 -7.37
C GLU A 20 -7.38 2.77 -8.09
N LYS A 21 -7.38 1.49 -7.71
CA LYS A 21 -8.31 0.45 -8.21
C LYS A 21 -8.49 0.45 -9.75
N PRO A 22 -7.39 0.33 -10.53
CA PRO A 22 -7.48 0.39 -11.98
C PRO A 22 -8.14 -0.86 -12.57
N GLU A 23 -8.99 -0.69 -13.58
CA GLU A 23 -9.49 -1.82 -14.40
C GLU A 23 -8.35 -2.52 -15.15
N ASN A 24 -7.40 -1.74 -15.68
CA ASN A 24 -6.20 -2.21 -16.36
C ASN A 24 -4.94 -1.72 -15.61
N PRO A 25 -4.40 -2.55 -14.68
CA PRO A 25 -3.26 -2.16 -13.86
C PRO A 25 -2.00 -1.86 -14.69
N PRO A 26 -1.31 -0.73 -14.45
CA PRO A 26 -0.09 -0.38 -15.18
C PRO A 26 1.14 -1.20 -14.75
N SER A 27 1.04 -1.93 -13.64
CA SER A 27 2.09 -2.79 -13.09
C SER A 27 1.49 -3.83 -12.13
N THR A 28 2.34 -4.67 -11.54
CA THR A 28 1.99 -5.60 -10.45
C THR A 28 2.31 -5.05 -9.05
N LEU A 29 2.89 -3.85 -8.95
CA LEU A 29 3.28 -3.24 -7.67
C LEU A 29 2.07 -2.59 -7.01
N VAL A 30 1.52 -3.27 -6.01
CA VAL A 30 0.38 -2.81 -5.22
C VAL A 30 0.83 -1.99 -4.01
N SER A 31 0.08 -0.94 -3.68
CA SER A 31 0.27 -0.21 -2.42
C SER A 31 -0.26 -1.04 -1.26
N THR A 32 0.60 -1.35 -0.30
CA THR A 32 0.28 -2.16 0.89
C THR A 32 -0.33 -1.34 2.02
N ALA A 33 -0.63 -0.06 1.78
CA ALA A 33 -1.05 0.93 2.77
C ALA A 33 -0.03 1.20 3.89
N CYS A 34 1.25 0.93 3.65
CA CYS A 34 2.36 1.33 4.53
C CYS A 34 3.04 2.57 3.94
N TYR A 35 2.97 3.69 4.68
CA TYR A 35 3.51 4.97 4.23
C TYR A 35 4.47 5.53 5.26
N MET A 36 5.61 6.04 4.78
CA MET A 36 6.56 6.80 5.57
C MET A 36 6.60 8.23 5.01
N LEU A 37 6.28 9.20 5.86
CA LEU A 37 6.18 10.61 5.45
C LEU A 37 7.27 11.41 6.17
N SER A 38 7.95 12.28 5.40
CA SER A 38 8.77 13.32 5.99
C SER A 38 7.88 14.39 6.66
N PRO A 39 8.45 15.30 7.46
CA PRO A 39 7.72 16.45 7.98
C PRO A 39 7.02 17.28 6.88
N GLU A 40 7.64 17.41 5.70
CA GLU A 40 7.07 18.05 4.52
C GLU A 40 5.89 17.26 3.96
N GLY A 41 6.02 15.93 3.86
CA GLY A 41 4.93 15.06 3.44
C GLY A 41 3.68 15.17 4.32
N VAL A 42 3.87 15.33 5.63
CA VAL A 42 2.75 15.59 6.57
C VAL A 42 2.08 16.94 6.28
N LYS A 43 2.86 18.01 6.03
CA LYS A 43 2.31 19.32 5.63
C LYS A 43 1.55 19.25 4.30
N SER A 44 2.03 18.41 3.38
CA SER A 44 1.40 18.19 2.09
C SER A 44 0.03 17.50 2.21
N ILE A 45 -0.21 16.68 3.23
CA ILE A 45 -1.56 16.17 3.53
C ILE A 45 -2.51 17.31 3.88
N LEU A 46 -2.10 18.23 4.75
CA LEU A 46 -2.95 19.38 5.13
C LEU A 46 -3.25 20.24 3.90
N THR A 47 -2.22 20.53 3.11
CA THR A 47 -2.36 21.29 1.85
C THR A 47 -3.30 20.60 0.85
N TYR A 48 -3.26 19.27 0.77
CA TYR A 48 -4.14 18.48 -0.07
C TYR A 48 -5.61 18.65 0.34
N LEU A 49 -5.88 18.55 1.64
CA LEU A 49 -7.24 18.68 2.19
C LEU A 49 -7.77 20.12 2.08
N ASP A 50 -6.94 21.13 2.37
CA ASP A 50 -7.32 22.54 2.26
C ASP A 50 -7.71 22.95 0.82
N LYS A 51 -7.18 22.24 -0.17
CA LYS A 51 -7.53 22.42 -1.59
C LYS A 51 -8.83 21.74 -2.00
N GLY A 52 -9.51 21.06 -1.08
CA GLY A 52 -10.76 20.34 -1.36
C GLY A 52 -10.57 19.11 -2.25
N GLU A 53 -9.36 18.53 -2.25
CA GLU A 53 -9.08 17.29 -2.97
C GLU A 53 -9.75 16.09 -2.29
N ASN A 54 -9.91 14.96 -3.00
CA ASN A 54 -10.67 13.82 -2.52
C ASN A 54 -10.02 13.08 -1.32
N PRO A 55 -10.59 13.14 -0.10
CA PRO A 55 -10.00 12.54 1.10
C PRO A 55 -10.32 11.04 1.28
N ASP A 56 -11.15 10.45 0.41
CA ASP A 56 -11.73 9.11 0.60
C ASP A 56 -10.68 7.99 0.63
N ALA A 57 -9.63 8.12 -0.18
CA ALA A 57 -8.54 7.15 -0.24
C ALA A 57 -7.18 7.83 -0.33
N ILE A 58 -6.24 7.36 0.50
CA ILE A 58 -4.85 7.85 0.51
C ILE A 58 -4.16 7.67 -0.85
N GLY A 59 -4.63 6.75 -1.70
CA GLY A 59 -4.15 6.60 -3.07
C GLY A 59 -4.36 7.86 -3.92
N PHE A 60 -5.43 8.63 -3.68
CA PHE A 60 -5.64 9.92 -4.34
C PHE A 60 -4.62 10.97 -3.88
N PHE A 61 -4.28 10.97 -2.59
CA PHE A 61 -3.20 11.81 -2.06
C PHE A 61 -1.85 11.43 -2.69
N VAL A 62 -1.50 10.14 -2.76
CA VAL A 62 -0.23 9.70 -3.40
C VAL A 62 -0.19 10.13 -4.87
N LYS A 63 -1.27 9.92 -5.63
CA LYS A 63 -1.40 10.37 -7.03
C LYS A 63 -1.23 11.88 -7.18
N TRP A 64 -1.71 12.66 -6.22
CA TRP A 64 -1.55 14.11 -6.19
C TRP A 64 -0.12 14.53 -5.82
N LEU A 65 0.50 13.83 -4.87
CA LEU A 65 1.81 14.13 -4.31
C LEU A 65 2.94 13.87 -5.31
N ILE A 66 2.87 12.77 -6.08
CA ILE A 66 3.92 12.41 -7.07
C ILE A 66 4.12 13.45 -8.18
N LYS A 67 3.14 14.35 -8.38
CA LYS A 67 3.24 15.47 -9.33
C LYS A 67 3.99 16.68 -8.77
N ARG A 68 4.28 16.69 -7.47
CA ARG A 68 4.78 17.85 -6.71
C ARG A 68 6.07 17.54 -5.98
N GLU A 69 6.21 16.32 -5.49
CA GLU A 69 7.35 15.87 -4.70
C GLU A 69 7.90 14.54 -5.23
N ARG A 70 9.13 14.23 -4.82
CA ARG A 70 9.75 12.93 -5.09
C ARG A 70 9.20 11.92 -4.09
N VAL A 71 8.47 10.92 -4.57
CA VAL A 71 7.97 9.81 -3.77
C VAL A 71 8.62 8.53 -4.28
N PHE A 72 9.08 7.68 -3.37
CA PHE A 72 9.77 6.44 -3.69
C PHE A 72 8.99 5.24 -3.18
N GLY A 73 9.01 4.15 -3.94
CA GLY A 73 8.45 2.87 -3.56
C GLY A 73 9.48 2.05 -2.79
N PHE A 74 9.04 1.41 -1.70
CA PHE A 74 9.79 0.35 -1.04
C PHE A 74 9.08 -0.98 -1.27
N VAL A 75 9.78 -1.94 -1.90
CA VAL A 75 9.20 -3.25 -2.22
C VAL A 75 9.54 -4.23 -1.12
N PHE A 76 8.51 -4.68 -0.41
CA PHE A 76 8.65 -5.74 0.58
C PHE A 76 8.81 -7.10 -0.08
N SER A 77 9.68 -7.93 0.49
CA SER A 77 9.72 -9.36 0.20
C SER A 77 8.86 -10.12 1.20
N GLY A 78 8.18 -11.17 0.74
CA GLY A 78 7.37 -12.04 1.59
C GLY A 78 5.90 -12.03 1.20
N ARG A 79 5.05 -12.56 2.08
CA ARG A 79 3.60 -12.59 1.87
C ARG A 79 2.96 -11.38 2.51
N TRP A 80 2.01 -10.80 1.80
CA TRP A 80 1.15 -9.72 2.28
C TRP A 80 -0.30 -10.15 2.06
N PHE A 81 -1.16 -9.81 3.02
CA PHE A 81 -2.57 -10.15 3.01
C PHE A 81 -3.39 -8.91 3.32
N ASP A 82 -4.37 -8.63 2.48
CA ASP A 82 -5.47 -7.73 2.82
C ASP A 82 -6.54 -8.56 3.51
N ILE A 83 -6.87 -8.21 4.76
CA ILE A 83 -7.81 -8.95 5.62
C ILE A 83 -9.15 -8.23 5.76
N GLY A 84 -9.55 -7.47 4.73
CA GLY A 84 -10.80 -6.69 4.71
C GLY A 84 -12.08 -7.51 4.62
N SER A 85 -12.01 -8.83 4.39
CA SER A 85 -13.17 -9.74 4.40
C SER A 85 -12.99 -10.94 5.32
N LEU A 86 -14.08 -11.57 5.75
CA LEU A 86 -14.02 -12.77 6.58
C LEU A 86 -13.27 -13.92 5.87
N GLU A 87 -13.46 -14.06 4.57
CA GLU A 87 -12.79 -15.06 3.74
C GLU A 87 -11.27 -14.81 3.69
N SER A 88 -10.85 -13.57 3.41
CA SER A 88 -9.44 -13.20 3.33
C SER A 88 -8.73 -13.33 4.69
N LEU A 89 -9.43 -13.00 5.79
CA LEU A 89 -8.94 -13.23 7.15
C LEU A 89 -8.72 -14.72 7.43
N LYS A 90 -9.68 -15.59 7.08
CA LYS A 90 -9.56 -17.04 7.26
C LYS A 90 -8.41 -17.63 6.44
N GLU A 91 -8.22 -17.15 5.21
CA GLU A 91 -7.10 -17.56 4.37
C GLU A 91 -5.75 -17.19 5.01
N ALA A 92 -5.60 -15.95 5.47
CA ALA A 92 -4.42 -15.49 6.17
C ALA A 92 -4.16 -16.35 7.43
N ASP A 93 -5.19 -16.58 8.26
CA ASP A 93 -5.08 -17.41 9.46
C ASP A 93 -4.65 -18.85 9.14
N LEU A 94 -5.27 -19.51 8.15
CA LEU A 94 -4.90 -20.86 7.73
C LEU A 94 -3.43 -20.96 7.31
N ILE A 95 -2.92 -19.95 6.61
CA ILE A 95 -1.53 -19.92 6.17
C ILE A 95 -0.56 -19.78 7.35
N TYR A 96 -0.87 -18.90 8.31
CA TYR A 96 0.00 -18.66 9.46
C TYR A 96 -0.11 -19.73 10.55
N THR A 97 -1.28 -20.33 10.76
CA THR A 97 -1.49 -21.41 11.73
C THR A 97 -0.95 -22.76 11.25
N LYS A 98 -1.03 -23.07 9.94
CA LYS A 98 -0.36 -24.25 9.37
C LYS A 98 1.16 -24.19 9.54
N ASN A 99 1.75 -22.99 9.45
CA ASN A 99 3.18 -22.79 9.71
C ASN A 99 3.56 -22.94 11.21
N LYS A 100 2.60 -22.83 12.14
CA LYS A 100 2.83 -23.09 13.58
C LYS A 100 2.82 -24.58 13.95
N LYS A 101 2.27 -25.48 13.13
CA LYS A 101 2.29 -26.92 13.43
C LYS A 101 3.71 -27.55 13.41
N GLY A 102 4.74 -26.80 13.01
CA GLY A 102 6.16 -27.17 13.14
C GLY A 102 6.91 -26.49 14.30
N LYS A 103 6.26 -25.60 15.08
CA LYS A 103 6.83 -24.99 16.29
C LYS A 103 5.78 -24.98 17.38
N ILE A 104 5.74 -26.08 18.14
CA ILE A 104 5.15 -26.11 19.48
C ILE A 104 6.04 -25.21 20.35
N CYS A 105 5.75 -23.92 20.42
CA CYS A 105 6.19 -23.11 21.54
C CYS A 105 5.33 -23.51 22.74
N ASN A 106 5.80 -24.50 23.50
CA ASN A 106 5.34 -24.70 24.86
C ASN A 106 5.93 -23.55 25.69
N GLU A 107 5.15 -22.50 25.92
CA GLU A 107 5.42 -21.56 27.00
C GLU A 107 4.76 -22.15 28.26
N ARG A 108 5.61 -22.40 29.27
CA ARG A 108 5.18 -22.58 30.66
C ARG A 108 4.87 -21.21 31.26
#